data_AF-A0A383D6W2-F1
#
_entry.id   AF-A0A383D6W2-F1
#
_cell.length_a   1.000
_cell.length_b   1.000
_cell.length_c   1.000
_cell.angle_alpha   90.00
_cell.angle_beta   90.00
_cell.angle_gamma   90.00
#
_symmetry.space_group_name_H-M   'P 1'
#
loop_
_entity.id
_entity.type
_entity.pdbx_description
1 polymer ?
#
loop_
_entity_poly.entity_id
_entity_poly.type
_entity_poly.pdbx_seq_one_letter_code
_entity_poly.pdbx_strand_id
1 'polypeptide(L)'
;MKTILLSGLIFISLLSGQDKKLLFIGIDGCRPDALTQAQTPNIDGLINGGIYINDALCSINGQPTVSGPGWSTMITGVWFDKHGVSDNSFSGSNFDEYPPFNVLMEESDQEYHTASFIMWTPIHTQIFGGTMDYNELHSTYDGSVAQGA
;
A
#
# COMPACT_ATOMS: atom_id res chain seq x y z
N MET A 1 -64.96 -11.75 18.32
CA MET A 1 -63.74 -11.22 18.95
C MET A 1 -62.75 -10.88 17.83
N LYS A 2 -62.35 -9.61 17.71
CA LYS A 2 -61.52 -9.12 16.59
C LYS A 2 -60.04 -9.25 16.97
N THR A 3 -59.32 -10.13 16.30
CA THR A 3 -57.86 -10.22 16.43
C THR A 3 -57.25 -9.23 15.45
N ILE A 4 -56.75 -8.11 15.95
CA ILE A 4 -55.97 -7.15 15.16
C ILE A 4 -54.52 -7.64 15.18
N LEU A 5 -54.05 -8.16 14.04
CA LEU A 5 -52.63 -8.44 13.82
C LEU A 5 -51.95 -7.13 13.40
N LEU A 6 -51.10 -6.61 14.28
CA LEU A 6 -50.25 -5.47 14.01
C LEU A 6 -49.00 -5.97 13.27
N SER A 7 -49.01 -5.94 11.93
CA SER A 7 -47.80 -6.15 11.13
C SER A 7 -46.90 -4.93 11.25
N GLY A 8 -45.93 -4.98 12.16
CA GLY A 8 -44.84 -4.01 12.22
C GLY A 8 -43.87 -4.23 11.06
N LEU A 9 -43.83 -3.31 10.11
CA LEU A 9 -42.76 -3.20 9.12
C LEU A 9 -41.48 -2.76 9.85
N ILE A 10 -40.57 -3.71 10.06
CA ILE A 10 -39.20 -3.41 10.46
C ILE A 10 -38.46 -2.98 9.18
N PHE A 11 -38.33 -1.68 8.97
CA PHE A 11 -37.33 -1.14 8.03
C PHE A 11 -35.96 -1.21 8.70
N ILE A 12 -35.22 -2.30 8.47
CA ILE A 12 -33.77 -2.28 8.69
C ILE A 12 -33.20 -1.45 7.55
N SER A 13 -32.83 -0.21 7.85
CA SER A 13 -31.95 0.56 6.99
C SER A 13 -30.57 -0.11 7.03
N LEU A 14 -30.30 -1.00 6.09
CA LEU A 14 -28.94 -1.42 5.79
C LEU A 14 -28.23 -0.19 5.22
N LEU A 15 -27.60 0.59 6.09
CA LEU A 15 -26.56 1.51 5.68
C LEU A 15 -25.40 0.64 5.20
N SER A 16 -25.44 0.22 3.93
CA SER A 16 -24.23 -0.24 3.25
C SER A 16 -23.34 0.99 3.06
N GLY A 17 -22.57 1.31 4.09
CA GLY A 17 -21.41 2.18 3.90
C GLY A 17 -20.54 1.51 2.83
N GLN A 18 -20.12 2.27 1.83
CA GLN A 18 -19.17 1.75 0.85
C GLN A 18 -17.92 1.28 1.60
N ASP A 19 -17.50 0.04 1.37
CA ASP A 19 -16.24 -0.45 1.92
C ASP A 19 -15.11 0.45 1.40
N LYS A 20 -14.39 1.05 2.34
CA LYS A 20 -13.27 1.92 2.01
C LYS A 20 -12.20 1.07 1.35
N LYS A 21 -11.78 1.47 0.15
CA LYS A 21 -10.67 0.85 -0.57
C LYS A 21 -9.38 1.63 -0.29
N LEU A 22 -8.25 0.92 -0.26
CA LEU A 22 -6.93 1.51 -0.17
C LEU A 22 -6.23 1.39 -1.53
N LEU A 23 -5.63 2.48 -2.00
CA LEU A 23 -4.72 2.47 -3.14
C LEU A 23 -3.36 2.99 -2.66
N PHE A 24 -2.33 2.13 -2.74
CA PHE A 24 -0.96 2.49 -2.41
C PHE A 24 -0.16 2.67 -3.71
N ILE A 25 0.30 3.90 -3.96
CA ILE A 25 1.12 4.24 -5.12
C ILE A 25 2.51 4.60 -4.62
N GLY A 26 3.52 3.83 -5.01
CA GLY A 26 4.91 4.17 -4.75
C GLY A 26 5.65 4.49 -6.04
N ILE A 27 6.47 5.55 -6.00
CA ILE A 27 7.25 6.03 -7.14
C ILE A 27 8.73 6.01 -6.72
N ASP A 28 9.51 5.08 -7.29
CA ASP A 28 10.93 4.95 -6.95
C ASP A 28 11.70 6.22 -7.36
N GLY A 29 12.62 6.66 -6.49
CA GLY A 29 13.43 7.86 -6.70
C GLY A 29 12.66 9.19 -6.72
N CYS A 30 11.39 9.23 -6.28
CA CYS A 30 10.59 10.46 -6.26
C CYS A 30 11.11 11.45 -5.22
N ARG A 31 11.91 12.41 -5.66
CA ARG A 31 12.45 13.47 -4.80
C ARG A 31 11.50 14.66 -4.72
N PRO A 32 11.26 15.24 -3.52
CA PRO A 32 10.40 16.40 -3.36
C PRO A 32 10.80 17.63 -4.19
N ASP A 33 12.11 17.88 -4.33
CA ASP A 33 12.62 19.02 -5.08
C ASP A 33 12.46 18.87 -6.60
N ALA A 34 12.48 17.64 -7.11
CA ALA A 34 12.17 17.34 -8.50
C ALA A 34 10.65 17.42 -8.74
N LEU A 35 9.84 16.88 -7.83
CA LEU A 35 8.38 16.93 -7.92
C LEU A 35 7.88 18.38 -7.98
N THR A 36 8.45 19.26 -7.15
CA THR A 36 8.11 20.71 -7.13
C THR A 36 8.40 21.42 -8.46
N GLN A 37 9.38 20.95 -9.24
CA GLN A 37 9.74 21.55 -10.53
C GLN A 37 8.98 20.93 -11.71
N ALA A 38 8.39 19.76 -11.53
CA ALA A 38 7.72 19.02 -12.59
C ALA A 38 6.31 19.56 -12.85
N GLN A 39 5.80 19.36 -14.07
CA GLN A 39 4.39 19.59 -14.38
C GLN A 39 3.60 18.30 -14.14
N THR A 40 2.98 18.17 -12.97
CA THR A 40 2.32 16.94 -12.52
C THR A 40 0.84 17.16 -12.19
N PRO A 41 -0.01 17.57 -13.14
CA PRO A 41 -1.36 18.07 -12.84
C PRO A 41 -2.23 17.09 -12.03
N ASN A 42 -2.03 15.78 -12.21
CA ASN A 42 -2.76 14.76 -11.45
C ASN A 42 -2.24 14.64 -10.00
N ILE A 43 -0.92 14.69 -9.78
CA ILE A 43 -0.34 14.69 -8.42
C ILE A 43 -0.68 16.02 -7.73
N ASP A 44 -0.60 17.14 -8.46
CA ASP A 44 -0.98 18.46 -7.96
C ASP A 44 -2.45 18.47 -7.50
N GLY A 45 -3.33 17.79 -8.26
CA GLY A 45 -4.72 17.57 -7.87
C GLY A 45 -4.88 16.79 -6.57
N LEU A 46 -4.11 15.71 -6.39
CA LEU A 46 -4.10 14.92 -5.14
C LEU A 46 -3.58 15.73 -3.94
N ILE A 47 -2.52 16.53 -4.15
CA ILE A 47 -1.96 17.42 -3.12
C ILE A 47 -2.98 18.47 -2.70
N ASN A 48 -3.63 19.13 -3.65
CA ASN A 48 -4.59 20.19 -3.37
C ASN A 48 -5.91 19.69 -2.77
N GLY A 49 -6.31 18.45 -3.10
CA GLY A 49 -7.53 17.82 -2.60
C GLY A 49 -7.34 16.96 -1.35
N GLY A 50 -6.11 16.79 -0.87
CA GLY A 50 -5.75 15.82 0.16
C GLY A 50 -4.89 16.41 1.29
N ILE A 51 -4.18 15.51 1.98
CA ILE A 51 -3.18 15.85 2.98
C ILE A 51 -1.81 15.58 2.36
N TYR A 52 -0.95 16.60 2.36
CA TYR A 52 0.40 16.50 1.81
C TYR A 52 1.45 16.84 2.86
N ILE A 53 2.49 16.02 2.94
CA ILE A 53 3.63 16.15 3.85
C ILE A 53 4.88 16.22 2.99
N ASN A 54 5.57 17.38 3.01
CA ASN A 54 6.73 17.64 2.16
C ASN A 54 8.08 17.38 2.85
N ASP A 55 8.04 16.99 4.12
CA ASP A 55 9.19 16.78 5.00
C ASP A 55 9.23 15.35 5.56
N ALA A 56 8.68 14.38 4.81
CA ALA A 56 8.77 12.97 5.14
C ALA A 56 10.23 12.50 5.18
N LEU A 57 10.63 11.87 6.29
CA LEU A 57 11.98 11.37 6.47
C LEU A 57 12.16 10.05 5.72
N CYS A 58 13.25 9.93 4.94
CA CYS A 58 13.60 8.69 4.23
C CYS A 58 14.75 7.93 4.90
N SER A 59 15.36 8.51 5.94
CA SER A 59 16.49 7.92 6.66
C SER A 59 16.49 8.40 8.10
N ILE A 60 16.26 7.46 9.01
CA ILE A 60 16.57 7.59 10.43
C ILE A 60 17.26 6.30 10.89
N ASN A 61 17.85 6.30 12.10
CA ASN A 61 18.49 5.12 12.68
C ASN A 61 19.56 4.45 11.78
N GLY A 62 20.22 5.22 10.91
CA GLY A 62 21.23 4.70 9.98
C GLY A 62 20.67 3.99 8.74
N GLN A 63 19.37 4.09 8.48
CA GLN A 63 18.76 3.51 7.29
C GLN A 63 19.35 4.08 5.99
N PRO A 64 19.86 3.24 5.08
CA PRO A 64 20.31 3.68 3.76
C PRO A 64 19.13 4.13 2.89
N THR A 65 19.32 5.19 2.10
CA THR A 65 18.35 5.64 1.08
C THR A 65 18.51 4.81 -0.20
N VAL A 66 18.25 3.51 -0.09
CA VAL A 66 18.31 2.50 -1.16
C VAL A 66 16.93 1.87 -1.29
N SER A 67 16.55 1.41 -2.49
CA SER A 67 15.21 0.87 -2.78
C SER A 67 14.80 -0.22 -1.79
N GLY A 68 15.62 -1.26 -1.58
CA GLY A 68 15.34 -2.36 -0.65
C GLY A 68 14.95 -1.90 0.76
N PRO A 69 15.83 -1.16 1.46
CA PRO A 69 15.51 -0.59 2.77
C PRO A 69 14.26 0.31 2.75
N GLY A 70 14.16 1.24 1.79
CA GLY A 70 13.05 2.20 1.74
C GLY A 70 11.69 1.53 1.53
N TRP A 71 11.59 0.61 0.58
CA TRP A 71 10.35 -0.16 0.35
C TRP A 71 10.01 -1.04 1.55
N SER A 72 11.02 -1.69 2.16
CA SER A 72 10.82 -2.50 3.36
C SER A 72 10.24 -1.66 4.50
N THR A 73 10.74 -0.45 4.73
CA THR A 73 10.20 0.46 5.74
C THR A 73 8.75 0.85 5.48
N MET A 74 8.43 1.27 4.27
CA MET A 74 7.07 1.70 3.93
C MET A 74 6.04 0.57 4.11
N ILE A 75 6.44 -0.66 3.80
CA ILE A 75 5.54 -1.82 3.77
C ILE A 75 5.41 -2.49 5.15
N THR A 76 6.49 -2.53 5.94
CA THR A 76 6.49 -3.13 7.30
C THR A 76 6.13 -2.13 8.39
N GLY A 77 6.23 -0.82 8.12
CA GLY A 77 5.97 0.25 9.09
C GLY A 77 7.05 0.41 10.16
N VAL A 78 8.20 -0.24 10.01
CA VAL A 78 9.35 -0.12 10.92
C VAL A 78 10.62 0.28 10.15
N TRP A 79 11.65 0.74 10.84
CA TRP A 79 12.91 1.17 10.24
C TRP A 79 13.91 0.02 10.11
N PHE A 80 15.01 0.28 9.39
CA PHE A 80 16.12 -0.65 9.15
C PHE A 80 16.60 -1.40 10.39
N ASP A 81 16.70 -0.73 11.54
CA ASP A 81 17.14 -1.35 12.80
C ASP A 81 16.22 -2.47 13.31
N LYS A 82 15.00 -2.60 12.74
CA LYS A 82 14.05 -3.67 13.02
C LYS A 82 13.93 -4.66 11.87
N HIS A 83 13.59 -4.19 10.66
CA HIS A 83 13.37 -5.08 9.53
C HIS A 83 14.65 -5.66 8.92
N GLY A 84 15.84 -5.14 9.29
CA GLY A 84 17.15 -5.73 8.97
C GLY A 84 17.65 -5.53 7.53
N VAL A 85 16.78 -5.14 6.58
CA VAL A 85 17.16 -4.88 5.19
C VAL A 85 18.04 -3.63 5.05
N SER A 86 19.35 -3.81 4.81
CA SER A 86 20.33 -2.73 4.59
C SER A 86 20.60 -2.39 3.12
N ASP A 87 20.27 -3.27 2.18
CA ASP A 87 20.52 -3.08 0.76
C ASP A 87 19.53 -3.89 -0.11
N ASN A 88 19.77 -3.93 -1.43
CA ASN A 88 18.91 -4.62 -2.39
C ASN A 88 19.10 -6.15 -2.44
N SER A 89 19.96 -6.72 -1.60
CA SER A 89 20.10 -8.18 -1.47
C SER A 89 19.04 -8.78 -0.55
N PHE A 90 18.42 -7.97 0.31
CA PHE A 90 17.49 -8.40 1.36
C PHE A 90 18.10 -9.40 2.37
N SER A 91 19.42 -9.60 2.34
CA SER A 91 20.14 -10.44 3.30
C SER A 91 19.97 -9.89 4.71
N GLY A 92 19.56 -10.75 5.64
CA GLY A 92 19.32 -10.36 7.03
C GLY A 92 17.98 -9.68 7.26
N SER A 93 17.03 -9.79 6.33
CA SER A 93 15.65 -9.36 6.59
C SER A 93 15.07 -10.08 7.81
N ASN A 94 14.24 -9.38 8.57
CA ASN A 94 13.55 -9.90 9.74
C ASN A 94 12.03 -9.79 9.55
N PHE A 95 11.54 -10.20 8.38
CA PHE A 95 10.11 -10.11 8.04
C PHE A 95 9.25 -11.09 8.82
N ASP A 96 9.82 -12.14 9.42
CA ASP A 96 9.07 -13.03 10.31
C ASP A 96 8.65 -12.33 11.61
N GLU A 97 9.50 -11.45 12.16
CA GLU A 97 9.17 -10.65 13.35
C GLU A 97 8.47 -9.33 13.00
N TYR A 98 8.82 -8.74 11.85
CA TYR A 98 8.27 -7.49 11.34
C TYR A 98 7.62 -7.71 9.98
N PRO A 99 6.45 -8.38 9.94
CA PRO A 99 5.81 -8.77 8.68
C PRO A 99 5.35 -7.55 7.87
N PRO A 100 5.35 -7.68 6.53
CA PRO A 100 4.77 -6.68 5.66
C PRO A 100 3.24 -6.65 5.85
N PHE A 101 2.59 -5.52 5.51
CA PHE A 101 1.16 -5.33 5.80
C PHE A 101 0.24 -6.39 5.17
N ASN A 102 0.62 -7.02 4.06
CA ASN A 102 -0.15 -8.09 3.41
C ASN A 102 -0.27 -9.34 4.29
N VAL A 103 0.78 -9.74 5.00
CA VAL A 103 0.71 -10.85 5.95
C VAL A 103 -0.21 -10.49 7.11
N LEU A 104 -0.10 -9.25 7.63
CA LEU A 104 -0.99 -8.76 8.69
C LEU A 104 -2.47 -8.71 8.26
N MET A 105 -2.73 -8.45 6.98
CA MET A 105 -4.09 -8.49 6.41
C MET A 105 -4.62 -9.92 6.34
N GLU A 106 -3.81 -10.88 5.89
CA GLU A 106 -4.17 -12.31 5.84
C GLU A 106 -4.41 -12.91 7.22
N GLU A 107 -3.62 -12.49 8.22
CA GLU A 107 -3.77 -12.92 9.61
C GLU A 107 -4.95 -12.24 10.32
N SER A 108 -5.56 -11.23 9.70
CA SER A 108 -6.77 -10.61 10.22
C SER A 108 -7.99 -11.51 9.98
N ASP A 109 -8.97 -11.48 10.89
CA ASP A 109 -10.26 -12.16 10.70
C ASP A 109 -11.15 -11.50 9.61
N GLN A 110 -10.61 -10.53 8.86
CA GLN A 110 -11.31 -9.81 7.80
C GLN A 110 -10.83 -10.28 6.42
N GLU A 111 -11.77 -10.54 5.53
CA GLU A 111 -11.47 -10.85 4.13
C GLU A 111 -11.06 -9.57 3.39
N TYR A 112 -9.86 -9.57 2.81
CA TYR A 112 -9.37 -8.53 1.91
C TYR A 112 -9.11 -9.12 0.52
N HIS A 113 -9.33 -8.30 -0.51
CA HIS A 113 -8.92 -8.62 -1.87
C HIS A 113 -7.80 -7.66 -2.28
N THR A 114 -6.67 -8.24 -2.64
CA THR A 114 -5.41 -7.52 -2.84
C THR A 114 -4.89 -7.68 -4.27
N ALA A 115 -4.37 -6.59 -4.82
CA ALA A 115 -3.77 -6.61 -6.15
C ALA A 115 -2.52 -5.73 -6.15
N SER A 116 -1.43 -6.22 -6.75
CA SER A 116 -0.18 -5.48 -6.89
C SER A 116 0.32 -5.49 -8.33
N PHE A 117 0.70 -4.30 -8.80
CA PHE A 117 1.23 -4.04 -10.13
C PHE A 117 2.59 -3.38 -9.97
N ILE A 118 3.66 -4.09 -10.32
CA ILE A 118 5.01 -3.71 -9.89
C ILE A 118 5.99 -3.72 -11.05
N MET A 119 6.84 -2.70 -11.11
CA MET A 119 7.96 -2.61 -12.05
C MET A 119 9.27 -3.14 -11.44
N TRP A 120 9.48 -2.98 -10.13
CA TRP A 120 10.67 -3.48 -9.43
C TRP A 120 10.37 -4.81 -8.72
N THR A 121 10.68 -5.91 -9.39
CA THR A 121 10.36 -7.30 -8.98
C THR A 121 10.61 -7.65 -7.50
N PRO A 122 11.68 -7.16 -6.83
CA PRO A 122 11.94 -7.52 -5.43
C PRO A 122 10.81 -7.20 -4.45
N ILE A 123 9.91 -6.26 -4.74
CA ILE A 123 8.76 -6.01 -3.86
C ILE A 123 7.86 -7.26 -3.78
N HIS A 124 7.59 -7.93 -4.91
CA HIS A 124 6.82 -9.19 -4.92
C HIS A 124 7.61 -10.35 -4.31
N THR A 125 8.87 -10.52 -4.74
CA THR A 125 9.61 -11.75 -4.46
C THR A 125 10.31 -11.76 -3.10
N GLN A 126 10.64 -10.59 -2.54
CA GLN A 126 11.38 -10.48 -1.28
C GLN A 126 10.53 -9.92 -0.15
N ILE A 127 9.64 -8.97 -0.43
CA ILE A 127 8.84 -8.31 0.61
C ILE A 127 7.48 -8.99 0.77
N PHE A 128 6.63 -8.98 -0.26
CA PHE A 128 5.30 -9.59 -0.16
C PHE A 128 5.32 -11.12 -0.14
N GLY A 129 6.39 -11.76 -0.63
CA GLY A 129 6.51 -13.22 -0.63
C GLY A 129 5.45 -13.93 -1.48
N GLY A 130 4.80 -13.23 -2.41
CA GLY A 130 3.78 -13.79 -3.31
C GLY A 130 2.39 -14.00 -2.70
N THR A 131 2.08 -13.40 -1.55
CA THR A 131 0.82 -13.54 -0.81
C THR A 131 -0.32 -12.63 -1.29
N MET A 132 -0.05 -11.66 -2.17
CA MET A 132 -1.13 -10.86 -2.77
C MET A 132 -2.00 -11.75 -3.68
N ASP A 133 -3.33 -11.57 -3.66
CA ASP A 133 -4.27 -12.40 -4.45
C ASP A 133 -4.02 -12.28 -5.96
N TYR A 134 -3.64 -11.09 -6.41
CA TYR A 134 -3.25 -10.81 -7.79
C TYR A 134 -1.91 -10.07 -7.85
N ASN A 135 -1.00 -10.55 -8.70
CA ASN A 135 0.31 -9.96 -8.91
C ASN A 135 0.58 -9.80 -10.41
N GLU A 136 0.98 -8.60 -10.82
CA GLU A 136 1.41 -8.32 -12.20
C GLU A 136 2.78 -7.63 -12.20
N LEU A 137 3.70 -8.17 -13.00
CA LEU A 137 5.05 -7.65 -13.17
C LEU A 137 5.19 -6.96 -14.53
N HIS A 138 5.58 -5.70 -14.52
CA HIS A 138 5.86 -4.93 -15.74
C HIS A 138 7.37 -4.71 -15.85
N SER A 139 8.06 -5.54 -16.64
CA SER A 139 9.53 -5.50 -16.76
C SER A 139 10.08 -4.22 -17.41
N THR A 140 9.22 -3.47 -18.08
CA THR A 140 9.52 -2.19 -18.73
C THR A 140 8.29 -1.32 -18.69
N TYR A 141 8.47 0.01 -18.59
CA TYR A 141 7.36 0.93 -18.81
C TYR A 141 6.87 0.82 -20.25
N ASP A 142 5.67 0.29 -20.44
CA ASP A 142 5.02 0.08 -21.74
C ASP A 142 3.65 0.79 -21.85
N GLY A 143 3.26 1.53 -20.79
CA GLY A 143 1.97 2.22 -20.71
C GLY A 143 0.77 1.32 -20.42
N SER A 144 0.95 0.01 -20.21
CA SER A 144 -0.13 -0.95 -19.94
C SER A 144 -0.82 -0.72 -18.59
N VAL A 145 -0.06 -0.31 -17.57
CA VAL A 145 -0.59 0.00 -16.21
C VAL A 145 -1.65 1.10 -16.24
N ALA A 146 -1.59 2.04 -17.20
CA ALA A 146 -2.55 3.13 -17.30
C ALA A 146 -3.93 2.71 -17.86
N GLN A 147 -4.06 1.49 -18.40
CA GLN A 147 -5.29 1.00 -19.03
C GLN A 147 -6.15 0.11 -18.11
N GLY A 148 -5.66 -0.18 -16.90
CA GLY A 148 -6.30 -1.10 -15.94
C GLY A 148 -7.12 -0.45 -14.82
N ALA A 149 -7.34 0.87 -14.85
CA ALA A 149 -8.09 1.62 -13.83
C ALA A 149 -9.40 2.21 -14.39
#